data_AF-A0AAW0JYI6-F1
#
_entry.id   AF-A0AAW0JYI6-F1
#
_cell.length_a   1.000
_cell.length_b   1.000
_cell.length_c   1.000
_cell.angle_alpha   90.00
_cell.angle_beta   90.00
_cell.angle_gamma   90.00
#
_symmetry.space_group_name_H-M   'P 1'
#
loop_
_entity.id
_entity.type
_entity.pdbx_description
1 polymer ?
#
loop_
_entity_poly.entity_id
_entity_poly.type
_entity_poly.pdbx_seq_one_letter_code
_entity_poly.pdbx_strand_id
1 'polypeptide(L)'
;MRVSDIESFYSSDLHPETWRVFSACGKRCVLTATIMVEAFLKDVLGVDLVLGTKIATYKGRATGLVCKPGVLAGKNKADAPEKAFGETQPDIGLGDRDTDTPFMSLCKEAFIVLPQPEVKPVTMDKFPKPIIFRDGRLVQKLTPLMALLTTLWIPVGFLLACLRITAGALLPMPLVYYAFMALGVRANLVSSLSHRTLLDPIFLSTTLGHAIPAVTYFVSHLSEIISPIKTVRLNRDWARDASMIKKLLEEGDLAICPEGTTCREPFLLRFSALFAKLTGQLVPMAMVNRMSMFHGTTARRWKGMDPFYFFMNLSPAYEVTFLNKLPLELTCSSGKSSHEVANYIQRVIAATLSYECTSFTRKDKYRALAGNDGTMVEKPLLKANKVMGC
;
A
#
# COMPACT_ATOMS: atom_id res chain seq x y z
N MET A 1 0.83 -16.91 -6.06
CA MET A 1 1.05 -15.45 -6.11
C MET A 1 -0.11 -14.82 -5.34
N ARG A 2 0.08 -14.41 -4.07
CA ARG A 2 -0.97 -13.70 -3.31
C ARG A 2 -0.97 -12.25 -3.79
N VAL A 3 -2.02 -11.82 -4.47
CA VAL A 3 -2.10 -10.49 -5.09
C VAL A 3 -3.05 -9.64 -4.25
N SER A 4 -2.50 -9.00 -3.23
CA SER A 4 -3.21 -8.17 -2.25
C SER A 4 -3.86 -6.91 -2.82
N ASP A 5 -3.73 -6.65 -4.12
CA ASP A 5 -4.15 -5.39 -4.74
C ASP A 5 -5.58 -5.43 -5.23
N ILE A 6 -5.96 -6.59 -5.74
CA ILE A 6 -7.25 -6.77 -6.40
C ILE A 6 -8.37 -6.85 -5.35
N GLU A 7 -8.03 -7.24 -4.13
CA GLU A 7 -8.91 -7.29 -2.96
C GLU A 7 -9.68 -5.97 -2.76
N SER A 8 -9.00 -4.83 -2.91
CA SER A 8 -9.63 -3.51 -2.76
C SER A 8 -10.60 -3.14 -3.88
N PHE A 9 -10.33 -3.60 -5.11
CA PHE A 9 -11.22 -3.37 -6.25
C PHE A 9 -12.47 -4.24 -6.22
N TYR A 10 -12.41 -5.37 -5.50
CA TYR A 10 -13.57 -6.24 -5.30
C TYR A 10 -14.45 -5.78 -4.14
N SER A 11 -13.86 -5.22 -3.08
CA SER A 11 -14.63 -4.66 -1.98
C SER A 11 -15.47 -3.44 -2.37
N SER A 12 -15.06 -2.65 -3.38
CA SER A 12 -15.82 -1.48 -3.83
C SER A 12 -17.10 -1.81 -4.57
N ASP A 13 -17.32 -3.08 -4.92
CA ASP A 13 -18.44 -3.53 -5.75
C ASP A 13 -19.42 -4.42 -4.96
N LEU A 14 -19.25 -4.57 -3.64
CA LEU A 14 -20.07 -5.48 -2.84
C LEU A 14 -21.40 -4.84 -2.44
N HIS A 15 -22.51 -5.38 -2.93
CA HIS A 15 -23.85 -4.90 -2.64
C HIS A 15 -24.26 -5.20 -1.17
N PRO A 16 -24.79 -4.23 -0.42
CA PRO A 16 -25.07 -4.39 1.01
C PRO A 16 -26.13 -5.45 1.34
N GLU A 17 -27.14 -5.61 0.50
CA GLU A 17 -28.18 -6.62 0.72
C GLU A 17 -27.65 -8.03 0.47
N THR A 18 -26.86 -8.21 -0.59
CA THR A 18 -26.16 -9.46 -0.90
C THR A 18 -25.26 -9.83 0.26
N TRP A 19 -24.49 -8.87 0.79
CA TRP A 19 -23.63 -9.11 1.95
C TRP A 19 -24.41 -9.48 3.21
N ARG A 20 -25.55 -8.83 3.48
CA ARG A 20 -26.37 -9.13 4.65
C ARG A 20 -26.85 -10.59 4.66
N VAL A 21 -27.34 -11.07 3.52
CA VAL A 21 -27.78 -12.48 3.39
C VAL A 21 -26.57 -13.41 3.41
N PHE A 22 -25.53 -13.09 2.65
CA PHE A 22 -24.33 -13.92 2.52
C PHE A 22 -23.58 -14.11 3.85
N SER A 23 -23.50 -13.07 4.67
CA SER A 23 -22.81 -13.12 5.98
C SER A 23 -23.60 -13.87 7.06
N ALA A 24 -24.93 -14.01 6.90
CA ALA A 24 -25.76 -14.78 7.82
C ALA A 24 -25.69 -16.30 7.57
N CYS A 25 -25.20 -16.74 6.41
CA CYS A 25 -25.09 -18.15 6.06
C CYS A 25 -23.89 -18.82 6.73
N GLY A 26 -24.10 -20.05 7.23
CA GLY A 26 -23.04 -20.84 7.87
C GLY A 26 -21.93 -21.28 6.90
N LYS A 27 -22.31 -21.85 5.75
CA LYS A 27 -21.38 -22.27 4.67
C LYS A 27 -21.58 -21.38 3.45
N ARG A 28 -20.49 -20.79 2.96
CA ARG A 28 -20.51 -19.75 1.94
C ARG A 28 -19.73 -20.19 0.71
N CYS A 29 -20.41 -20.17 -0.44
CA CYS A 29 -19.81 -20.48 -1.73
C CYS A 29 -20.02 -19.31 -2.70
N VAL A 30 -18.98 -18.96 -3.45
CA VAL A 30 -19.04 -17.91 -4.46
C VAL A 30 -18.68 -18.47 -5.83
N LEU A 31 -19.57 -18.22 -6.80
CA LEU A 31 -19.35 -18.52 -8.21
C LEU A 31 -19.00 -17.24 -8.95
N THR A 32 -17.84 -17.20 -9.61
CA THR A 32 -17.40 -15.97 -10.28
C THR A 32 -16.70 -16.24 -11.61
N ALA A 33 -17.07 -15.46 -12.63
CA ALA A 33 -16.33 -15.42 -13.89
C ALA A 33 -14.99 -14.66 -13.76
N THR A 34 -14.84 -13.89 -12.69
CA THR A 34 -13.70 -13.00 -12.47
C THR A 34 -12.48 -13.79 -12.02
N ILE A 35 -11.33 -13.43 -12.58
CA ILE A 35 -10.04 -14.05 -12.28
C ILE A 35 -9.42 -13.45 -11.00
N MET A 36 -8.61 -14.23 -10.29
CA MET A 36 -7.79 -13.76 -9.15
C MET A 36 -8.57 -13.20 -7.95
N VAL A 37 -9.86 -13.55 -7.78
CA VAL A 37 -10.69 -13.14 -6.62
C VAL A 37 -10.58 -14.11 -5.43
N GLU A 38 -10.07 -15.32 -5.64
CA GLU A 38 -10.12 -16.38 -4.63
C GLU A 38 -9.45 -15.99 -3.30
N ALA A 39 -8.28 -15.33 -3.36
CA ALA A 39 -7.59 -14.87 -2.16
C ALA A 39 -8.43 -13.85 -1.39
N PHE A 40 -9.04 -12.87 -2.08
CA PHE A 40 -9.94 -11.90 -1.47
C PHE A 40 -11.11 -12.58 -0.74
N LEU A 41 -11.82 -13.45 -1.46
CA LEU A 41 -13.02 -14.09 -0.95
C LEU A 41 -12.71 -14.96 0.27
N LYS A 42 -11.65 -15.77 0.22
CA LYS A 42 -11.28 -16.64 1.34
C LYS A 42 -10.65 -15.88 2.50
N ASP A 43 -9.66 -15.04 2.21
CA ASP A 43 -8.84 -14.42 3.26
C ASP A 43 -9.56 -13.24 3.93
N VAL A 44 -10.35 -12.46 3.18
CA VAL A 44 -11.05 -11.26 3.67
C VAL A 44 -12.50 -11.54 4.04
N LEU A 45 -13.29 -12.12 3.12
CA LEU A 45 -14.72 -12.34 3.32
C LEU A 45 -15.05 -13.66 4.06
N GLY A 46 -14.06 -14.53 4.25
CA GLY A 46 -14.24 -15.82 4.93
C GLY A 46 -15.09 -16.81 4.12
N VAL A 47 -15.02 -16.77 2.80
CA VAL A 47 -15.72 -17.71 1.93
C VAL A 47 -15.08 -19.10 2.02
N ASP A 48 -15.89 -20.15 2.17
CA ASP A 48 -15.40 -21.52 2.32
C ASP A 48 -14.98 -22.12 0.97
N LEU A 49 -15.78 -21.87 -0.07
CA LEU A 49 -15.57 -22.41 -1.41
C LEU A 49 -15.69 -21.33 -2.49
N VAL A 50 -14.71 -21.27 -3.38
CA VAL A 50 -14.71 -20.36 -4.53
C VAL A 50 -14.61 -21.17 -5.80
N LEU A 51 -15.63 -21.05 -6.65
CA LEU A 51 -15.68 -21.63 -7.98
C LEU A 51 -15.49 -20.49 -8.98
N GLY A 52 -14.24 -20.28 -9.38
CA GLY A 52 -13.82 -19.13 -10.18
C GLY A 52 -13.05 -19.50 -11.44
N THR A 53 -13.07 -18.61 -12.44
CA THR A 53 -12.26 -18.76 -13.67
C THR A 53 -10.77 -18.78 -13.29
N LYS A 54 -10.05 -19.84 -13.67
CA LYS A 54 -8.61 -20.01 -13.34
C LYS A 54 -7.72 -19.63 -14.53
N ILE A 55 -6.63 -18.91 -14.24
CA ILE A 55 -5.59 -18.60 -15.23
C ILE A 55 -4.51 -19.68 -15.20
N ALA A 56 -4.06 -20.12 -16.36
CA ALA A 56 -2.94 -21.02 -16.51
C ALA A 56 -1.64 -20.35 -16.05
N THR A 57 -0.81 -21.13 -15.36
CA THR A 57 0.49 -20.66 -14.88
C THR A 57 1.60 -21.55 -15.41
N TYR A 58 2.67 -20.95 -15.89
CA TYR A 58 3.88 -21.63 -16.32
C TYR A 58 5.08 -21.10 -15.54
N LYS A 59 5.83 -22.00 -14.88
CA LYS A 59 7.00 -21.65 -14.03
C LYS A 59 6.70 -20.51 -13.04
N GLY A 60 5.52 -20.52 -12.43
CA GLY A 60 5.09 -19.50 -11.46
C GLY A 60 4.68 -18.15 -12.06
N ARG A 61 4.61 -18.01 -13.39
CA ARG A 61 4.10 -16.82 -14.09
C ARG A 61 2.73 -17.10 -14.69
N ALA A 62 1.79 -16.17 -14.55
CA ALA A 62 0.51 -16.24 -15.22
C ALA A 62 0.72 -16.11 -16.74
N THR A 63 0.16 -17.02 -17.54
CA THR A 63 0.31 -17.02 -19.00
C THR A 63 -0.69 -16.09 -19.69
N GLY A 64 -1.69 -15.60 -18.96
CA GLY A 64 -2.81 -14.83 -19.52
C GLY A 64 -3.90 -15.70 -20.16
N LEU A 65 -3.68 -17.01 -20.28
CA LEU A 65 -4.67 -17.96 -20.83
C LEU A 65 -5.52 -18.57 -19.72
N VAL A 66 -6.79 -18.83 -20.01
CA VAL A 66 -7.73 -19.46 -19.07
C VAL A 66 -7.60 -20.99 -19.12
N CYS A 67 -7.62 -21.65 -17.97
CA CYS A 67 -7.64 -23.11 -17.89
C CYS A 67 -8.97 -23.68 -18.42
N LYS A 68 -8.96 -24.90 -18.98
CA LYS A 68 -10.19 -25.63 -19.31
C LYS A 68 -11.04 -25.81 -18.04
N PRO A 69 -12.38 -25.66 -18.10
CA PRO A 69 -13.25 -25.55 -19.28
C PRO A 69 -13.41 -24.12 -19.85
N GLY A 70 -12.69 -23.12 -19.33
CA GLY A 70 -12.76 -21.73 -19.79
C GLY A 70 -13.40 -20.81 -18.75
N VAL A 71 -13.97 -19.69 -19.22
CA VAL A 71 -14.63 -18.70 -18.37
C VAL A 71 -15.93 -19.30 -17.79
N LEU A 72 -16.15 -19.08 -16.50
CA LEU A 72 -17.36 -19.47 -15.78
C LEU A 72 -18.54 -18.56 -16.15
N ALA A 73 -19.09 -18.76 -17.35
CA ALA A 73 -20.27 -18.06 -17.86
C ALA A 73 -21.26 -19.04 -18.51
N GLY A 74 -22.56 -18.73 -18.42
CA GLY A 74 -23.63 -19.55 -18.99
C GLY A 74 -23.61 -20.99 -18.46
N LYS A 75 -23.61 -21.97 -19.37
CA LYS A 75 -23.64 -23.42 -19.03
C LYS A 75 -22.50 -23.84 -18.09
N ASN A 76 -21.29 -23.35 -18.31
CA ASN A 76 -20.15 -23.64 -17.44
C ASN A 76 -20.38 -23.19 -15.98
N LYS A 77 -21.17 -22.13 -15.76
CA LYS A 77 -21.51 -21.60 -14.43
C LYS A 77 -22.53 -22.48 -13.71
N ALA A 78 -23.36 -23.23 -14.43
CA ALA A 78 -24.32 -24.20 -13.90
C ALA A 78 -23.68 -25.56 -13.60
N ASP A 79 -22.73 -26.00 -14.44
CA ASP A 79 -22.04 -27.29 -14.26
C ASP A 79 -21.07 -27.30 -13.05
N ALA A 80 -20.54 -26.12 -12.69
CA ALA A 80 -19.57 -25.98 -11.60
C ALA A 80 -20.15 -26.29 -10.20
N PRO A 81 -21.32 -25.76 -9.80
CA PRO A 81 -21.93 -26.10 -8.53
C PRO A 81 -22.41 -27.56 -8.50
N GLU A 82 -22.95 -28.09 -9.60
CA GLU A 82 -23.35 -29.50 -9.69
C GLU A 82 -22.18 -30.45 -9.39
N LYS A 83 -21.00 -30.18 -9.96
CA LYS A 83 -19.77 -30.94 -9.67
C LYS A 83 -19.24 -30.74 -8.25
N ALA A 84 -19.46 -29.58 -7.65
CA ALA A 84 -18.90 -29.22 -6.34
C ALA A 84 -19.77 -29.69 -5.17
N PHE A 85 -21.10 -29.70 -5.35
CA PHE A 85 -22.07 -30.04 -4.31
C PHE A 85 -22.67 -31.45 -4.49
N GLY A 86 -22.56 -32.05 -5.68
CA GLY A 86 -23.11 -33.37 -5.97
C GLY A 86 -24.62 -33.39 -5.71
N GLU A 87 -25.07 -34.26 -4.80
CA GLU A 87 -26.47 -34.40 -4.40
C GLU A 87 -26.92 -33.38 -3.33
N THR A 88 -25.99 -32.61 -2.76
CA THR A 88 -26.32 -31.66 -1.68
C THR A 88 -26.87 -30.36 -2.26
N GLN A 89 -28.18 -30.13 -2.08
CA GLN A 89 -28.83 -28.93 -2.60
C GLN A 89 -28.49 -27.68 -1.75
N PRO A 90 -27.98 -26.58 -2.33
CA PRO A 90 -27.78 -25.32 -1.61
C PRO A 90 -29.12 -24.68 -1.20
N ASP A 91 -29.16 -24.03 -0.04
CA ASP A 91 -30.40 -23.42 0.46
C ASP A 91 -30.74 -22.10 -0.26
N ILE A 92 -29.77 -21.23 -0.48
CA ILE A 92 -29.99 -19.87 -1.04
C ILE A 92 -29.06 -19.63 -2.24
N GLY A 93 -29.65 -19.20 -3.35
CA GLY A 93 -28.97 -18.72 -4.55
C GLY A 93 -29.11 -17.21 -4.71
N LEU A 94 -28.00 -16.51 -4.97
CA LEU A 94 -27.98 -15.07 -5.25
C LEU A 94 -27.35 -14.84 -6.64
N GLY A 95 -28.05 -14.14 -7.53
CA GLY A 95 -27.57 -13.80 -8.88
C GLY A 95 -27.81 -12.35 -9.24
N ASP A 96 -27.06 -11.83 -10.21
CA ASP A 96 -27.16 -10.43 -10.68
C ASP A 96 -27.70 -10.31 -12.12
N ARG A 97 -27.87 -11.44 -12.82
CA ARG A 97 -28.19 -11.51 -14.26
C ARG A 97 -29.14 -12.66 -14.57
N ASP A 98 -29.88 -12.55 -15.67
CA ASP A 98 -30.73 -13.66 -16.15
C ASP A 98 -29.92 -14.91 -16.52
N THR A 99 -28.66 -14.73 -16.91
CA THR A 99 -27.73 -15.84 -17.19
C THR A 99 -27.40 -16.69 -15.97
N ASP A 100 -27.77 -16.23 -14.77
CA ASP A 100 -27.52 -16.92 -13.50
C ASP A 100 -28.66 -17.86 -13.11
N THR A 101 -29.82 -17.72 -13.76
CA THR A 101 -31.02 -18.56 -13.53
C THR A 101 -30.71 -20.05 -13.54
N PRO A 102 -29.87 -20.59 -14.46
CA PRO A 102 -29.56 -22.02 -14.49
C PRO A 102 -28.95 -22.56 -13.19
N PHE A 103 -27.99 -21.86 -12.56
CA PHE A 103 -27.44 -22.34 -11.29
C PHE A 103 -28.35 -22.00 -10.10
N MET A 104 -29.06 -20.87 -10.17
CA MET A 104 -29.99 -20.48 -9.11
C MET A 104 -31.14 -21.47 -8.96
N SER A 105 -31.57 -22.10 -10.07
CA SER A 105 -32.58 -23.17 -10.06
C SER A 105 -32.16 -24.42 -9.29
N LEU A 106 -30.85 -24.58 -9.02
CA LEU A 106 -30.33 -25.66 -8.19
C LEU A 106 -30.49 -25.36 -6.68
N CYS A 107 -30.83 -24.13 -6.29
CA CYS A 107 -30.99 -23.73 -4.89
C CYS A 107 -32.45 -23.88 -4.43
N LYS A 108 -32.70 -24.03 -3.13
CA LYS A 108 -34.07 -24.09 -2.58
C LYS A 108 -34.81 -22.77 -2.71
N GLU A 109 -34.11 -21.66 -2.42
CA GLU A 109 -34.58 -20.30 -2.63
C GLU A 109 -33.58 -19.54 -3.51
N ALA A 110 -34.07 -18.67 -4.39
CA ALA A 110 -33.24 -17.90 -5.30
C ALA A 110 -33.70 -16.43 -5.34
N PHE A 111 -32.74 -15.51 -5.23
CA PHE A 111 -32.99 -14.07 -5.28
C PHE A 111 -32.11 -13.41 -6.32
N ILE A 112 -32.73 -12.56 -7.14
CA ILE A 112 -32.01 -11.71 -8.09
C ILE A 112 -31.77 -10.35 -7.42
N VAL A 113 -30.50 -9.98 -7.29
CA VAL A 113 -30.08 -8.67 -6.81
C VAL A 113 -29.54 -7.90 -8.00
N LEU A 114 -30.38 -7.01 -8.55
CA LEU A 114 -29.99 -6.21 -9.70
C LEU A 114 -28.88 -5.21 -9.33
N PRO A 115 -27.92 -4.94 -10.23
CA PRO A 115 -26.91 -3.92 -10.00
C PRO A 115 -27.57 -2.54 -9.85
N GLN A 116 -27.52 -1.99 -8.64
CA GLN A 116 -27.98 -0.63 -8.36
C GLN A 116 -26.77 0.29 -8.20
N PRO A 117 -26.40 1.09 -9.23
CA PRO A 117 -25.20 1.92 -9.20
C PRO A 117 -25.27 3.05 -8.16
N GLU A 118 -26.46 3.39 -7.66
CA GLU A 118 -26.69 4.43 -6.65
C GLU A 118 -26.47 3.93 -5.21
N VAL A 119 -26.45 2.61 -5.00
CA VAL A 119 -26.27 2.03 -3.67
C VAL A 119 -24.80 2.03 -3.30
N LYS A 120 -24.49 2.64 -2.15
CA LYS A 120 -23.12 2.62 -1.62
C LYS A 120 -22.70 1.19 -1.29
N PRO A 121 -21.51 0.76 -1.72
CA PRO A 121 -21.00 -0.57 -1.42
C PRO A 121 -20.78 -0.75 0.09
N VAL A 122 -20.67 -2.01 0.52
CA VAL A 122 -20.38 -2.35 1.91
C VAL A 122 -19.10 -1.68 2.37
N THR A 123 -19.19 -1.03 3.52
CA THR A 123 -18.05 -0.38 4.17
C THR A 123 -17.12 -1.43 4.79
N MET A 124 -15.81 -1.19 4.71
CA MET A 124 -14.75 -2.15 5.06
C MET A 124 -14.76 -2.59 6.54
N ASP A 125 -15.34 -1.78 7.42
CA ASP A 125 -15.56 -2.06 8.84
C ASP A 125 -16.47 -3.26 9.08
N LYS A 126 -17.33 -3.61 8.11
CA LYS A 126 -18.24 -4.76 8.19
C LYS A 126 -17.62 -6.07 7.72
N PHE A 127 -16.37 -6.05 7.26
CA PHE A 127 -15.69 -7.27 6.82
C PHE A 127 -15.12 -8.05 8.00
N PRO A 128 -15.12 -9.40 7.93
CA PRO A 128 -14.57 -10.24 9.00
C PRO A 128 -13.10 -9.96 9.31
N LYS A 129 -12.33 -9.50 8.31
CA LYS A 129 -10.95 -9.04 8.50
C LYS A 129 -10.75 -7.65 7.89
N PRO A 130 -10.28 -6.66 8.67
CA PRO A 130 -10.00 -5.33 8.14
C PRO A 130 -8.76 -5.39 7.22
N ILE A 131 -8.89 -4.84 6.02
CA ILE A 131 -7.79 -4.74 5.05
C ILE A 131 -6.95 -3.50 5.39
N ILE A 132 -6.02 -3.64 6.33
CA ILE A 132 -5.14 -2.54 6.79
C ILE A 132 -3.86 -2.45 5.95
N PHE A 133 -3.44 -3.56 5.34
CA PHE A 133 -2.19 -3.62 4.58
C PHE A 133 -2.43 -4.01 3.12
N ARG A 134 -2.17 -3.07 2.21
CA ARG A 134 -2.12 -3.30 0.75
C ARG A 134 -0.69 -3.29 0.23
N ASP A 135 -0.44 -4.05 -0.84
CA ASP A 135 0.88 -4.09 -1.49
C ASP A 135 0.82 -4.29 -3.00
N GLY A 136 0.76 -3.15 -3.70
CA GLY A 136 0.56 -3.08 -5.14
C GLY A 136 1.05 -1.82 -5.80
N ARG A 137 1.30 -1.86 -7.11
CA ARG A 137 1.81 -0.67 -7.80
C ARG A 137 0.75 0.16 -8.48
N LEU A 138 -0.51 -0.29 -8.56
CA LEU A 138 -1.57 0.46 -9.24
C LEU A 138 -2.48 1.13 -8.21
N VAL A 139 -2.79 2.41 -8.45
CA VAL A 139 -3.70 3.20 -7.62
C VAL A 139 -5.15 2.98 -8.06
N GLN A 140 -5.38 2.92 -9.37
CA GLN A 140 -6.72 2.85 -9.95
C GLN A 140 -7.09 1.44 -10.40
N LYS A 141 -8.40 1.17 -10.40
CA LYS A 141 -8.98 -0.06 -10.94
C LYS A 141 -8.68 -0.15 -12.43
N LEU A 142 -8.13 -1.28 -12.85
CA LEU A 142 -7.74 -1.49 -14.24
C LEU A 142 -8.97 -1.86 -15.08
N THR A 143 -9.78 -0.86 -15.44
CA THR A 143 -10.78 -1.02 -16.50
C THR A 143 -10.08 -1.24 -17.84
N PRO A 144 -10.71 -1.84 -18.87
CA PRO A 144 -10.04 -2.07 -20.16
C PRO A 144 -9.41 -0.80 -20.76
N LEU A 145 -10.10 0.34 -20.64
CA LEU A 145 -9.58 1.64 -21.05
C LEU A 145 -8.37 2.06 -20.21
N MET A 146 -8.47 1.99 -18.87
CA MET A 146 -7.36 2.34 -17.99
C MET A 146 -6.17 1.41 -18.15
N ALA A 147 -6.38 0.13 -18.46
CA ALA A 147 -5.34 -0.83 -18.77
C ALA A 147 -4.56 -0.39 -20.01
N LEU A 148 -5.28 -0.07 -21.09
CA LEU A 148 -4.68 0.42 -22.33
C LEU A 148 -3.89 1.71 -22.11
N LEU A 149 -4.50 2.71 -21.45
CA LEU A 149 -3.85 3.98 -21.16
C LEU A 149 -2.60 3.79 -20.28
N THR A 150 -2.68 2.94 -19.26
CA THR A 150 -1.54 2.64 -18.38
C THR A 150 -0.42 1.96 -19.17
N THR A 151 -0.73 0.99 -20.03
CA THR A 151 0.27 0.30 -20.85
C THR A 151 0.94 1.25 -21.84
N LEU A 152 0.19 2.13 -22.50
CA LEU A 152 0.73 3.14 -23.42
C LEU A 152 1.57 4.20 -22.68
N TRP A 153 1.20 4.52 -21.43
CA TRP A 153 1.90 5.51 -20.64
C TRP A 153 3.23 5.00 -20.07
N ILE A 154 3.37 3.70 -19.76
CA ILE A 154 4.58 3.15 -19.11
C ILE A 154 5.90 3.58 -19.78
N PRO A 155 6.09 3.48 -21.11
CA PRO A 155 7.32 3.91 -21.75
C PRO A 155 7.60 5.41 -21.58
N VAL A 156 6.58 6.24 -21.80
CA VAL A 156 6.68 7.71 -21.72
C VAL A 156 6.90 8.15 -20.27
N GLY A 157 6.11 7.61 -19.35
CA GLY A 157 6.21 7.86 -17.91
C GLY A 157 7.56 7.42 -17.35
N PHE A 158 8.16 6.34 -17.85
CA PHE A 158 9.49 5.90 -17.42
C PHE A 158 10.58 6.90 -17.82
N LEU A 159 10.54 7.41 -19.06
CA LEU A 159 11.46 8.47 -19.50
C LEU A 159 11.29 9.75 -18.68
N LEU A 160 10.03 10.15 -18.41
CA LEU A 160 9.73 11.28 -17.54
C LEU A 160 10.25 11.06 -16.11
N ALA A 161 10.14 9.84 -15.59
CA ALA A 161 10.66 9.49 -14.29
C ALA A 161 12.19 9.60 -14.22
N CYS A 162 12.89 9.12 -15.26
CA CYS A 162 14.35 9.30 -15.37
C CYS A 162 14.72 10.79 -15.36
N LEU A 163 14.03 11.62 -16.15
CA LEU A 163 14.28 13.06 -16.20
C LEU A 163 14.07 13.72 -14.82
N ARG A 164 12.98 13.39 -14.13
CA ARG A 164 12.68 13.89 -12.78
C ARG A 164 13.71 13.43 -11.75
N ILE A 165 14.12 12.16 -11.78
CA ILE A 165 15.15 11.65 -10.86
C ILE A 165 16.49 12.35 -11.11
N THR A 166 16.89 12.49 -12.37
CA THR A 166 18.12 13.19 -12.76
C THR A 166 18.10 14.66 -12.32
N ALA A 167 16.98 15.36 -12.51
CA ALA A 167 16.82 16.74 -12.04
C ALA A 167 16.97 16.83 -10.51
N GLY A 168 16.39 15.89 -9.77
CA GLY A 168 16.55 15.83 -8.32
C GLY A 168 17.98 15.57 -7.87
N ALA A 169 18.70 14.67 -8.54
CA ALA A 169 20.05 14.26 -8.17
C ALA A 169 21.15 15.27 -8.57
N LEU A 170 20.98 15.99 -9.68
CA LEU A 170 22.02 16.87 -10.23
C LEU A 170 21.85 18.36 -9.88
N LEU A 171 20.63 18.81 -9.59
CA LEU A 171 20.38 20.24 -9.33
C LEU A 171 20.54 20.58 -7.84
N PRO A 172 21.00 21.81 -7.51
CA PRO A 172 20.94 22.34 -6.16
C PRO A 172 19.50 22.39 -5.63
N MET A 173 19.31 22.14 -4.32
CA MET A 173 17.97 22.07 -3.67
C MET A 173 17.01 23.22 -4.03
N PRO A 174 17.43 24.51 -4.07
CA PRO A 174 16.55 25.61 -4.44
C PRO A 174 16.01 25.51 -5.87
N LEU A 175 16.80 24.93 -6.79
CA LEU A 175 16.43 24.74 -8.20
C LEU A 175 15.61 23.47 -8.42
N VAL A 176 15.82 22.44 -7.60
CA VAL A 176 15.04 21.19 -7.66
C VAL A 176 13.54 21.47 -7.51
N TYR A 177 13.17 22.42 -6.63
CA TYR A 177 11.76 22.80 -6.44
C TYR A 177 11.12 23.29 -7.74
N TYR A 178 11.75 24.25 -8.42
CA TYR A 178 11.26 24.81 -9.68
C TYR A 178 11.32 23.79 -10.82
N ALA A 179 12.38 22.97 -10.88
CA ALA A 179 12.51 21.90 -11.86
C ALA A 179 11.38 20.86 -11.71
N PHE A 180 11.09 20.44 -10.48
CA PHE A 180 9.98 19.53 -10.18
C PHE A 180 8.63 20.13 -10.56
N MET A 181 8.40 21.40 -10.24
CA MET A 181 7.18 22.10 -10.63
C MET A 181 7.03 22.14 -12.16
N ALA A 182 8.09 22.50 -12.89
CA ALA A 182 8.10 22.53 -14.36
C ALA A 182 7.88 21.13 -14.96
N LEU A 183 8.43 20.10 -14.32
CA LEU A 183 8.23 18.70 -14.72
C LEU A 183 6.88 18.13 -14.25
N GLY A 184 6.00 18.92 -13.64
CA GLY A 184 4.63 18.51 -13.25
C GLY A 184 4.50 17.85 -11.88
N VAL A 185 5.56 17.80 -11.08
CA VAL A 185 5.55 17.32 -9.70
C VAL A 185 5.14 18.47 -8.78
N ARG A 186 4.07 18.29 -8.01
CA ARG A 186 3.53 19.33 -7.13
C ARG A 186 3.95 19.07 -5.68
N ALA A 187 4.40 20.11 -4.99
CA ALA A 187 4.63 20.06 -3.55
C ALA A 187 3.84 21.20 -2.91
N ASN A 188 2.68 20.88 -2.34
CA ASN A 188 1.75 21.84 -1.79
C ASN A 188 1.86 21.85 -0.26
N LEU A 189 2.04 23.02 0.34
CA LEU A 189 1.82 23.19 1.78
C LEU A 189 0.32 23.46 1.99
N VAL A 190 -0.31 22.71 2.88
CA VAL A 190 -1.65 23.05 3.39
C VAL A 190 -1.47 23.60 4.80
N SER A 191 -1.92 24.83 5.04
CA SER A 191 -1.85 25.45 6.36
C SER A 191 -3.07 26.33 6.61
N SER A 192 -3.82 26.06 7.68
CA SER A 192 -4.32 27.14 8.53
C SER A 192 -3.10 27.63 9.32
N LEU A 193 -2.62 28.84 9.01
CA LEU A 193 -1.38 29.51 9.49
C LEU A 193 -0.08 29.15 8.73
N SER A 194 0.31 30.11 7.89
CA SER A 194 1.49 30.28 7.02
C SER A 194 2.76 29.42 7.25
N HIS A 195 3.33 28.95 6.12
CA HIS A 195 4.70 28.40 5.85
C HIS A 195 5.00 26.94 6.28
N ARG A 196 5.74 26.05 5.58
CA ARG A 196 6.01 25.64 4.16
C ARG A 196 6.58 24.20 4.17
N THR A 197 5.76 23.22 3.75
CA THR A 197 5.88 21.85 3.15
C THR A 197 6.93 20.81 3.66
N LEU A 198 6.61 19.48 3.83
CA LEU A 198 7.11 18.30 3.05
C LEU A 198 6.90 16.73 3.33
N LEU A 199 6.80 15.83 2.29
CA LEU A 199 7.01 14.33 2.24
C LEU A 199 8.33 13.68 1.72
N ASP A 200 9.24 13.09 2.49
CA ASP A 200 9.39 13.04 3.95
C ASP A 200 10.72 13.70 4.36
N PRO A 201 11.80 13.60 3.56
CA PRO A 201 12.96 14.50 3.71
C PRO A 201 13.58 15.08 2.42
N ILE A 202 13.35 14.50 1.22
CA ILE A 202 14.00 14.90 -0.06
C ILE A 202 13.44 16.21 -0.64
N PHE A 203 12.25 16.17 -1.19
CA PHE A 203 11.18 16.66 -0.40
C PHE A 203 11.58 17.89 0.46
N LEU A 204 11.92 17.70 1.74
CA LEU A 204 11.80 18.60 2.92
C LEU A 204 12.88 19.59 2.79
N SER A 205 14.00 19.04 2.38
CA SER A 205 15.11 19.75 1.85
C SER A 205 14.78 20.64 0.65
N THR A 206 13.99 20.16 -0.31
CA THR A 206 13.54 20.92 -1.48
C THR A 206 12.64 22.11 -1.08
N THR A 207 11.78 21.99 -0.07
CA THR A 207 10.85 23.09 0.29
C THR A 207 11.40 24.02 1.36
N LEU A 208 12.26 23.51 2.25
CA LEU A 208 13.06 24.32 3.18
C LEU A 208 14.30 24.91 2.51
N GLY A 209 14.62 24.51 1.28
CA GLY A 209 15.71 25.05 0.47
C GLY A 209 17.12 24.59 0.86
N HIS A 210 17.27 23.65 1.80
CA HIS A 210 18.56 23.13 2.26
C HIS A 210 18.47 21.65 2.63
N ALA A 211 19.56 20.88 2.48
CA ALA A 211 19.54 19.43 2.71
C ALA A 211 19.38 19.04 4.20
N ILE A 212 18.33 18.30 4.53
CA ILE A 212 18.09 17.67 5.83
C ILE A 212 18.34 16.16 5.73
N PRO A 213 19.29 15.62 6.50
CA PRO A 213 19.51 14.18 6.56
C PRO A 213 18.27 13.42 7.02
N ALA A 214 18.15 12.18 6.57
CA ALA A 214 17.01 11.33 6.88
C ALA A 214 17.42 9.97 7.37
N VAL A 215 16.73 9.51 8.42
CA VAL A 215 16.98 8.19 8.99
C VAL A 215 15.92 7.21 8.51
N THR A 216 16.36 6.09 7.94
CA THR A 216 15.44 5.10 7.36
C THR A 216 15.84 3.68 7.74
N TYR A 217 14.85 2.82 8.01
CA TYR A 217 15.11 1.41 8.31
C TYR A 217 15.42 0.59 7.04
N PHE A 218 14.86 0.99 5.90
CA PHE A 218 14.93 0.26 4.63
C PHE A 218 14.93 1.20 3.43
N VAL A 219 16.12 1.51 2.94
CA VAL A 219 16.33 2.13 1.62
C VAL A 219 17.12 1.13 0.78
N SER A 220 16.79 1.04 -0.51
CA SER A 220 17.56 0.21 -1.43
C SER A 220 18.86 0.93 -1.79
N HIS A 221 19.96 0.20 -2.06
CA HIS A 221 21.22 0.84 -2.48
C HIS A 221 21.04 1.76 -3.68
N LEU A 222 20.19 1.37 -4.65
CA LEU A 222 19.87 2.22 -5.79
C LEU A 222 19.20 3.53 -5.37
N SER A 223 18.25 3.46 -4.42
CA SER A 223 17.56 4.63 -3.88
C SER A 223 18.47 5.57 -3.10
N GLU A 224 19.50 5.02 -2.44
CA GLU A 224 20.53 5.79 -1.73
C GLU A 224 21.46 6.51 -2.70
N ILE A 225 21.89 5.84 -3.79
CA ILE A 225 22.75 6.44 -4.83
C ILE A 225 22.07 7.62 -5.54
N ILE A 226 20.76 7.51 -5.82
CA ILE A 226 20.01 8.56 -6.53
C ILE A 226 19.43 9.62 -5.57
N SER A 227 19.63 9.48 -4.27
CA SER A 227 19.08 10.41 -3.29
C SER A 227 19.88 11.71 -3.25
N PRO A 228 19.24 12.88 -3.35
CA PRO A 228 19.93 14.17 -3.25
C PRO A 228 20.24 14.59 -1.80
N ILE A 229 19.77 13.80 -0.82
CA ILE A 229 20.04 14.00 0.61
C ILE A 229 20.81 12.82 1.18
N LYS A 230 21.53 13.08 2.28
CA LYS A 230 22.17 12.03 3.10
C LYS A 230 21.09 11.16 3.76
N THR A 231 20.93 9.94 3.26
CA THR A 231 20.09 8.92 3.89
C THR A 231 20.94 8.01 4.76
N VAL A 232 20.60 7.87 6.05
CA VAL A 232 21.33 7.00 6.97
C VAL A 232 20.47 5.79 7.33
N ARG A 233 21.06 4.59 7.19
CA ARG A 233 20.38 3.32 7.43
C ARG A 233 20.47 2.91 8.90
N LEU A 234 19.32 2.58 9.49
CA LEU A 234 19.25 2.03 10.85
C LEU A 234 19.60 0.53 10.87
N ASN A 235 20.43 0.15 11.84
CA ASN A 235 20.94 -1.20 12.04
C ASN A 235 20.01 -2.09 12.87
N ARG A 236 18.93 -1.52 13.43
CA ARG A 236 17.98 -2.20 14.33
C ARG A 236 18.61 -2.66 15.64
N ASP A 237 19.73 -2.02 15.99
CA ASP A 237 20.37 -2.11 17.30
C ASP A 237 20.15 -0.77 17.98
N TRP A 238 19.40 -0.80 19.08
CA TRP A 238 19.00 0.41 19.79
C TRP A 238 20.19 1.28 20.18
N ALA A 239 21.28 0.69 20.68
CA ALA A 239 22.42 1.46 21.18
C ALA A 239 23.19 2.15 20.05
N ARG A 240 23.39 1.43 18.93
CA ARG A 240 24.07 1.96 17.74
C ARG A 240 23.22 2.99 17.00
N ASP A 241 21.93 2.74 16.88
CA ASP A 241 21.00 3.65 16.22
C ASP A 241 20.84 4.94 17.05
N ALA A 242 20.76 4.83 18.38
CA ALA A 242 20.70 5.99 19.28
C ALA A 242 21.97 6.86 19.21
N SER A 243 23.16 6.26 19.24
CA SER A 243 24.42 7.02 19.18
C SER A 243 24.60 7.72 17.83
N MET A 244 24.27 7.03 16.74
CA MET A 244 24.28 7.60 15.39
C MET A 244 23.30 8.77 15.25
N ILE A 245 22.05 8.62 15.71
CA ILE A 245 21.06 9.70 15.67
C ILE A 245 21.52 10.90 16.49
N LYS A 246 22.09 10.70 17.68
CA LYS A 246 22.63 11.82 18.50
C LYS A 246 23.71 12.59 17.76
N LYS A 247 24.66 11.89 17.13
CA LYS A 247 25.71 12.53 16.33
C LYS A 247 25.13 13.36 15.16
N LEU A 248 24.11 12.85 14.49
CA LEU A 248 23.45 13.59 13.41
C LEU A 248 22.69 14.82 13.93
N LEU A 249 22.09 14.74 15.12
CA LEU A 249 21.42 15.87 15.77
C LEU A 249 22.39 16.95 16.23
N GLU A 250 23.66 16.61 16.51
CA GLU A 250 24.72 17.59 16.77
C GLU A 250 25.16 18.32 15.50
N GLU A 251 25.07 17.67 14.33
CA GLU A 251 25.37 18.26 13.01
C GLU A 251 24.24 19.19 12.52
N GLY A 252 22.98 18.97 12.93
CA GLY A 252 21.84 19.81 12.57
C GLY A 252 20.48 19.11 12.66
N ASP A 253 19.51 19.62 11.90
CA ASP A 253 18.15 19.07 11.85
C ASP A 253 18.12 17.67 11.22
N LEU A 254 17.21 16.82 11.70
CA LEU A 254 17.11 15.42 11.27
C LEU A 254 15.66 15.00 11.09
N ALA A 255 15.35 14.42 9.92
CA ALA A 255 14.04 13.85 9.66
C ALA A 255 13.97 12.37 10.07
N ILE A 256 12.93 12.01 10.84
CA ILE A 256 12.69 10.64 11.28
C ILE A 256 11.24 10.28 11.02
N CYS A 257 11.00 9.18 10.30
CA CYS A 257 9.67 8.57 10.16
C CYS A 257 9.49 7.47 11.23
N PRO A 258 8.79 7.74 12.35
CA PRO A 258 8.78 6.84 13.51
C PRO A 258 7.99 5.55 13.30
N GLU A 259 7.13 5.50 12.27
CA GLU A 259 6.45 4.28 11.80
C GLU A 259 7.44 3.24 11.22
N GLY A 260 8.52 3.70 10.60
CA GLY A 260 9.56 2.87 9.98
C GLY A 260 9.12 2.08 8.73
N THR A 261 7.87 2.25 8.30
CA THR A 261 7.34 1.79 7.01
C THR A 261 6.28 2.79 6.53
N THR A 262 5.64 2.52 5.40
CA THR A 262 4.59 3.38 4.85
C THR A 262 3.22 2.70 5.00
N CYS A 263 2.18 3.41 5.40
CA CYS A 263 0.79 2.95 5.27
C CYS A 263 0.12 3.70 4.11
N ARG A 264 -0.79 3.06 3.40
CA ARG A 264 -1.47 3.68 2.23
C ARG A 264 -2.91 4.06 2.55
N GLU A 265 -3.50 3.27 3.43
CA GLU A 265 -4.80 3.46 4.02
C GLU A 265 -4.76 4.63 5.01
N PRO A 266 -5.91 5.21 5.38
CA PRO A 266 -6.00 6.30 6.34
C PRO A 266 -5.77 5.81 7.79
N PHE A 267 -4.69 5.07 7.99
CA PHE A 267 -4.24 4.54 9.28
C PHE A 267 -2.81 5.01 9.55
N LEU A 268 -2.53 5.35 10.81
CA LEU A 268 -1.15 5.51 11.28
C LEU A 268 -0.76 4.26 12.08
N LEU A 269 0.33 3.63 11.67
CA LEU A 269 0.92 2.54 12.45
C LEU A 269 1.57 3.07 13.71
N ARG A 270 1.79 2.17 14.67
CA ARG A 270 2.41 2.49 15.95
C ARG A 270 3.80 3.10 15.74
N PHE A 271 4.04 4.24 16.39
CA PHE A 271 5.34 4.90 16.37
C PHE A 271 6.36 4.25 17.30
N SER A 272 7.59 4.14 16.83
CA SER A 272 8.74 3.82 17.67
C SER A 272 9.03 4.98 18.61
N ALA A 273 9.22 4.69 19.90
CA ALA A 273 9.53 5.69 20.92
C ALA A 273 11.01 6.15 20.93
N LEU A 274 11.83 5.66 20.00
CA LEU A 274 13.27 5.94 19.94
C LEU A 274 13.55 7.43 19.89
N PHE A 275 12.92 8.16 18.96
CA PHE A 275 13.16 9.59 18.74
C PHE A 275 12.83 10.44 19.97
N ALA A 276 11.77 10.09 20.70
CA ALA A 276 11.32 10.83 21.87
C ALA A 276 12.32 10.80 23.03
N LYS A 277 13.18 9.76 23.11
CA LYS A 277 14.25 9.67 24.12
C LYS A 277 15.49 10.49 23.76
N LEU A 278 15.67 10.82 22.48
CA LEU A 278 16.93 11.36 21.96
C LEU A 278 16.95 12.88 21.96
N THR A 279 15.79 13.54 21.86
CA THR A 279 15.68 14.99 21.87
C THR A 279 14.34 15.45 22.46
N GLY A 280 14.37 16.60 23.14
CA GLY A 280 13.18 17.34 23.56
C GLY A 280 12.68 18.35 22.52
N GLN A 281 13.41 18.55 21.42
CA GLN A 281 13.02 19.47 20.36
C GLN A 281 12.33 18.70 19.23
N LEU A 282 11.00 18.58 19.32
CA LEU A 282 10.21 17.75 18.42
C LEU A 282 9.20 18.62 17.65
N VAL A 283 9.24 18.54 16.32
CA VAL A 283 8.27 19.20 15.43
C VAL A 283 7.54 18.11 14.64
N PRO A 284 6.29 17.79 14.99
CA PRO A 284 5.52 16.80 14.25
C PRO A 284 5.16 17.30 12.85
N MET A 285 5.14 16.39 11.90
CA MET A 285 4.78 16.68 10.51
C MET A 285 3.75 15.66 10.04
N ALA A 286 2.67 16.16 9.46
CA ALA A 286 1.59 15.35 8.90
C ALA A 286 1.63 15.40 7.38
N MET A 287 1.52 14.25 6.73
CA MET A 287 1.97 14.06 5.36
C MET A 287 1.00 13.21 4.54
N VAL A 288 0.55 13.73 3.40
CA VAL A 288 -0.36 13.08 2.46
C VAL A 288 0.22 13.05 1.05
N ASN A 289 0.34 11.85 0.49
CA ASN A 289 0.79 11.66 -0.89
C ASN A 289 -0.41 11.45 -1.82
N ARG A 290 -0.53 12.29 -2.85
CA ARG A 290 -1.49 12.14 -3.93
C ARG A 290 -0.79 11.57 -5.16
N MET A 291 -1.10 10.32 -5.44
CA MET A 291 -0.64 9.59 -6.61
C MET A 291 -1.84 9.32 -7.52
N SER A 292 -1.62 9.29 -8.84
CA SER A 292 -2.71 9.11 -9.81
C SER A 292 -2.78 7.70 -10.36
N MET A 293 -1.67 7.17 -10.87
CA MET A 293 -1.60 5.89 -11.57
C MET A 293 -0.85 4.83 -10.76
N PHE A 294 0.26 5.23 -10.15
CA PHE A 294 1.19 4.27 -9.54
C PHE A 294 1.53 4.58 -8.09
N HIS A 295 1.49 3.53 -7.26
CA HIS A 295 2.03 3.59 -5.92
C HIS A 295 3.57 3.53 -5.92
N GLY A 296 4.18 4.53 -5.31
CA GLY A 296 5.63 4.68 -5.19
C GLY A 296 6.28 3.87 -4.06
N THR A 297 5.61 2.85 -3.50
CA THR A 297 6.19 2.00 -2.44
C THR A 297 5.76 0.55 -2.62
N THR A 298 6.57 -0.43 -2.21
CA THR A 298 6.15 -1.84 -2.15
C THR A 298 6.80 -2.58 -0.97
N ALA A 299 6.08 -3.55 -0.41
CA ALA A 299 6.59 -4.44 0.64
C ALA A 299 7.25 -5.70 0.07
N ARG A 300 6.68 -6.30 -0.99
CA ARG A 300 7.14 -7.58 -1.57
C ARG A 300 8.05 -7.44 -2.79
N ARG A 301 7.89 -6.38 -3.60
CA ARG A 301 8.64 -6.24 -4.87
C ARG A 301 9.96 -5.48 -4.68
N TRP A 302 10.74 -5.38 -5.76
CA TRP A 302 12.01 -4.66 -5.73
C TRP A 302 11.80 -3.17 -5.43
N LYS A 303 12.24 -2.75 -4.23
CA LYS A 303 12.11 -1.36 -3.73
C LYS A 303 12.92 -0.34 -4.52
N GLY A 304 13.93 -0.75 -5.29
CA GLY A 304 14.70 0.16 -6.13
C GLY A 304 13.85 0.86 -7.21
N MET A 305 12.73 0.25 -7.60
CA MET A 305 11.79 0.83 -8.56
C MET A 305 10.83 1.86 -7.96
N ASP A 306 10.79 2.00 -6.63
CA ASP A 306 9.82 2.84 -5.93
C ASP A 306 9.87 4.32 -6.39
N PRO A 307 11.06 4.95 -6.54
CA PRO A 307 11.16 6.30 -7.09
C PRO A 307 10.65 6.41 -8.53
N PHE A 308 10.92 5.41 -9.37
CA PHE A 308 10.46 5.42 -10.77
C PHE A 308 8.94 5.37 -10.85
N TYR A 309 8.29 4.46 -10.12
CA TYR A 309 6.84 4.38 -10.10
C TYR A 309 6.20 5.65 -9.52
N PHE A 310 6.82 6.26 -8.51
CA PHE A 310 6.37 7.54 -8.00
C PHE A 310 6.43 8.63 -9.09
N PHE A 311 7.59 8.81 -9.73
CA PHE A 311 7.79 9.83 -10.76
C PHE A 311 7.18 9.50 -12.12
N MET A 312 6.67 8.29 -12.33
CA MET A 312 5.87 7.92 -13.49
C MET A 312 4.44 8.47 -13.42
N ASN A 313 3.97 8.96 -12.27
CA ASN A 313 2.66 9.61 -12.18
C ASN A 313 2.65 10.91 -13.01
N LEU A 314 1.53 11.22 -13.66
CA LEU A 314 1.39 12.45 -14.46
C LEU A 314 1.67 13.71 -13.63
N SER A 315 0.98 13.86 -12.50
CA SER A 315 1.19 14.97 -11.57
C SER A 315 1.16 14.44 -10.13
N PRO A 316 2.25 13.81 -9.64
CA PRO A 316 2.32 13.40 -8.26
C PRO A 316 2.34 14.65 -7.39
N ALA A 317 1.58 14.63 -6.30
CA ALA A 317 1.50 15.75 -5.38
C ALA A 317 1.77 15.31 -3.94
N TYR A 318 2.52 16.14 -3.22
CA TYR A 318 2.81 15.95 -1.81
C TYR A 318 2.23 17.10 -0.99
N GLU A 319 1.35 16.77 -0.06
CA GLU A 319 0.63 17.70 0.82
C GLU A 319 1.08 17.53 2.25
N VAL A 320 1.65 18.58 2.83
CA VAL A 320 2.27 18.46 4.15
C VAL A 320 1.86 19.60 5.04
N THR A 321 1.65 19.25 6.30
CA THR A 321 1.21 20.13 7.37
C THR A 321 2.22 20.04 8.50
N PHE A 322 2.91 21.14 8.79
CA PHE A 322 3.72 21.24 10.00
C PHE A 322 2.82 21.50 11.18
N LEU A 323 3.13 20.84 12.29
CA LEU A 323 2.47 21.06 13.56
C LEU A 323 3.40 21.86 14.47
N ASN A 324 2.81 22.50 15.46
CA ASN A 324 3.57 23.28 16.44
C ASN A 324 4.61 22.40 17.12
N LYS A 325 5.80 23.00 17.35
CA LYS A 325 6.84 22.38 18.18
C LYS A 325 6.24 21.95 19.51
N LEU A 326 6.56 20.74 19.95
CA LEU A 326 6.09 20.26 21.23
C LEU A 326 6.66 21.12 22.36
N PRO A 327 5.80 21.60 23.28
CA PRO A 327 6.26 22.29 24.48
C PRO A 327 6.96 21.28 25.41
N LEU A 328 7.89 21.74 26.23
CA LEU A 328 8.79 20.87 27.00
C LEU A 328 8.03 19.94 27.97
N GLU A 329 6.86 20.35 28.45
CA GLU A 329 5.96 19.62 29.34
C GLU A 329 5.35 18.38 28.67
N LEU A 330 5.37 18.31 27.34
CA LEU A 330 4.90 17.16 26.55
C LEU A 330 6.06 16.30 26.04
N THR A 331 7.28 16.54 26.53
CA THR A 331 8.50 15.81 26.14
C THR A 331 9.03 14.97 27.30
N CYS A 332 9.94 14.03 27.02
CA CYS A 332 10.58 13.22 28.06
C CYS A 332 11.36 14.06 29.09
N SER A 333 11.79 15.28 28.73
CA SER A 333 12.49 16.20 29.63
C SER A 333 11.65 16.61 30.84
N SER A 334 10.33 16.51 30.75
CA SER A 334 9.38 16.80 31.84
C SER A 334 9.00 15.57 32.68
N GLY A 335 9.63 14.42 32.44
CA GLY A 335 9.34 13.16 33.14
C GLY A 335 8.29 12.27 32.45
N LYS A 336 7.76 12.67 31.29
CA LYS A 336 6.89 11.82 30.46
C LYS A 336 7.65 10.60 29.94
N SER A 337 6.97 9.45 29.86
CA SER A 337 7.58 8.28 29.22
C SER A 337 7.70 8.49 27.70
N SER A 338 8.75 7.94 27.09
CA SER A 338 8.94 8.05 25.63
C SER A 338 7.79 7.45 24.82
N HIS A 339 7.10 6.46 25.39
CA HIS A 339 5.93 5.85 24.77
C HIS A 339 4.72 6.79 24.80
N GLU A 340 4.51 7.53 25.90
CA GLU A 340 3.47 8.56 25.97
C GLU A 340 3.69 9.66 24.93
N VAL A 341 4.93 10.16 24.81
CA VAL A 341 5.28 11.19 23.83
C VAL A 341 5.03 10.70 22.40
N ALA A 342 5.49 9.48 22.07
CA ALA A 342 5.28 8.90 20.74
C ALA A 342 3.80 8.69 20.42
N ASN A 343 3.01 8.19 21.38
CA ASN A 343 1.57 7.99 21.22
C ASN A 343 0.82 9.32 21.11
N TYR A 344 1.25 10.36 21.84
CA TYR A 344 0.69 11.70 21.71
C TYR A 344 0.91 12.25 20.30
N ILE A 345 2.15 12.20 19.80
CA ILE A 345 2.49 12.67 18.46
C ILE A 345 1.71 11.89 17.38
N GLN A 346 1.59 10.56 17.53
CA GLN A 346 0.78 9.74 16.62
C GLN A 346 -0.67 10.23 16.57
N ARG A 347 -1.29 10.51 17.73
CA ARG A 347 -2.68 11.02 17.80
C ARG A 347 -2.84 12.41 17.18
N VAL A 348 -1.90 13.32 17.41
CA VAL A 348 -1.97 14.66 16.83
C VAL A 348 -1.89 14.59 15.30
N ILE A 349 -0.93 13.82 14.76
CA ILE A 349 -0.81 13.63 13.31
C ILE A 349 -2.06 12.94 12.75
N ALA A 350 -2.58 11.92 13.42
CA ALA A 350 -3.80 11.23 13.02
C ALA A 350 -4.99 12.18 12.94
N ALA A 351 -5.18 13.02 13.96
CA ALA A 351 -6.24 14.03 13.98
C ALA A 351 -6.10 15.04 12.84
N THR A 352 -4.88 15.52 12.55
CA THR A 352 -4.62 16.44 11.44
C THR A 352 -4.95 15.82 10.08
N LEU A 353 -4.68 14.52 9.90
CA LEU A 353 -4.93 13.83 8.65
C LEU A 353 -6.34 13.23 8.55
N SER A 354 -7.13 13.29 9.63
CA SER A 354 -8.37 12.50 9.78
C SER A 354 -8.14 10.99 9.59
N TYR A 355 -7.03 10.49 10.14
CA TYR A 355 -6.63 9.08 10.08
C TYR A 355 -6.91 8.39 11.43
N GLU A 356 -6.99 7.07 11.40
CA GLU A 356 -7.13 6.25 12.60
C GLU A 356 -5.78 5.75 13.12
N CYS A 357 -5.54 5.86 14.42
CA CYS A 357 -4.35 5.29 15.05
C CYS A 357 -4.49 3.78 15.23
N THR A 358 -3.44 3.03 14.90
CA THR A 358 -3.39 1.58 15.14
C THR A 358 -2.24 1.20 16.07
N SER A 359 -2.37 0.04 16.72
CA SER A 359 -1.30 -0.60 17.48
C SER A 359 -0.37 -1.46 16.59
N PHE A 360 -0.72 -1.63 15.31
CA PHE A 360 0.04 -2.46 14.39
C PHE A 360 1.43 -1.88 14.17
N THR A 361 2.41 -2.77 14.13
CA THR A 361 3.79 -2.44 13.91
C THR A 361 4.19 -2.72 12.47
N ARG A 362 5.36 -2.21 12.11
CA ARG A 362 6.04 -2.64 10.89
C ARG A 362 6.18 -4.16 10.78
N LYS A 363 6.47 -4.89 11.86
CA LYS A 363 6.62 -6.36 11.78
C LYS A 363 5.30 -7.01 11.36
N ASP A 364 4.19 -6.53 11.91
CA ASP A 364 2.85 -7.03 11.58
C ASP A 364 2.53 -6.80 10.10
N LYS A 365 2.90 -5.63 9.56
CA LYS A 365 2.78 -5.34 8.13
C LYS A 365 3.54 -6.34 7.26
N TYR A 366 4.82 -6.56 7.53
CA TYR A 366 5.63 -7.46 6.70
C TYR A 366 5.20 -8.92 6.88
N ARG A 367 4.74 -9.31 8.07
CA ARG A 367 4.20 -10.65 8.32
C ARG A 367 2.92 -10.88 7.52
N ALA A 368 2.00 -9.91 7.51
CA ALA A 368 0.77 -9.97 6.73
C ALA A 368 1.02 -9.99 5.22
N LEU A 369 1.93 -9.13 4.73
CA LEU A 369 2.17 -8.97 3.30
C LEU A 369 3.19 -9.96 2.74
N ALA A 370 4.38 -10.03 3.32
CA ALA A 370 5.52 -10.77 2.77
C ALA A 370 5.77 -12.13 3.46
N GLY A 371 5.05 -12.44 4.55
CA GLY A 371 5.28 -13.63 5.35
C GLY A 371 6.64 -13.65 6.07
N ASN A 372 7.28 -12.49 6.24
CA ASN A 372 8.54 -12.34 6.96
C ASN A 372 8.47 -11.13 7.91
N ASP A 373 9.40 -11.00 8.85
CA ASP A 373 9.42 -9.86 9.79
C ASP A 373 10.10 -8.60 9.19
N GLY A 374 10.23 -8.55 7.86
CA GLY A 374 10.91 -7.50 7.13
C GLY A 374 12.43 -7.60 7.16
N THR A 375 13.02 -8.68 7.68
CA THR A 375 14.44 -9.01 7.51
C THR A 375 14.70 -9.53 6.09
N MET A 376 15.59 -8.89 5.34
CA MET A 376 16.14 -9.52 4.13
C MET A 376 17.03 -10.66 4.61
N VAL A 377 16.57 -11.90 4.46
CA VAL A 377 17.49 -13.03 4.37
C VAL A 377 18.27 -12.78 3.09
N GLU A 378 19.57 -12.47 3.20
CA GLU A 378 20.44 -12.48 2.04
C GLU A 378 20.23 -13.83 1.35
N LYS A 379 19.67 -13.82 0.13
CA LYS A 379 19.70 -15.03 -0.68
C LYS A 379 21.18 -15.40 -0.79
N PRO A 380 21.57 -16.65 -0.51
CA PRO A 380 22.93 -17.06 -0.75
C PRO A 380 23.21 -16.74 -2.22
N LEU A 381 24.22 -15.90 -2.46
CA LEU A 381 24.79 -15.76 -3.79
C LEU A 381 25.11 -17.18 -4.24
N LEU A 382 24.38 -17.69 -5.22
CA LEU A 382 24.76 -18.91 -5.92
C LEU A 382 26.18 -18.64 -6.41
N LYS A 383 27.16 -19.27 -5.75
CA LYS A 383 28.54 -19.22 -6.18
C LYS A 383 28.55 -19.68 -7.63
N ALA A 384 28.97 -18.80 -8.52
CA ALA A 384 29.30 -19.16 -9.88
C ALA A 384 30.48 -20.15 -9.83
N ASN A 385 30.18 -21.44 -9.68
CA ASN A 385 31.17 -22.49 -9.74
C ASN A 385 31.14 -23.11 -11.14
N LYS A 386 32.19 -22.75 -11.88
CA LYS A 386 32.94 -23.54 -12.86
C LYS A 386 32.20 -24.15 -14.05
N VAL A 387 32.51 -23.56 -15.21
CA VAL A 387 32.74 -24.25 -16.49
C VAL A 387 33.69 -25.46 -16.31
N MET A 388 33.45 -26.49 -17.14
CA MET A 388 34.20 -27.74 -17.45
C MET A 388 33.42 -28.98 -17.01
N GLY A 389 33.08 -29.97 -17.84
CA GLY A 389 33.34 -30.23 -19.26
C GLY A 389 32.71 -31.59 -19.65
N CYS A 390 32.80 -31.89 -20.96
CA CYS A 390 32.23 -33.02 -21.72
C CYS A 390 30.76 -32.86 -22.15
#